data_AF-A0A2N7BQU7-F1
#
_entry.id   AF-A0A2N7BQU7-F1
#
_cell.length_a   1.000
_cell.length_b   1.000
_cell.length_c   1.000
_cell.angle_alpha   90.00
_cell.angle_beta   90.00
_cell.angle_gamma   90.00
#
_symmetry.space_group_name_H-M   'P 1'
#
loop_
_entity.id
_entity.type
_entity.pdbx_description
1 polymer ?
#
loop_
_entity_poly.entity_id
_entity_poly.type
_entity_poly.pdbx_seq_one_letter_code
_entity_poly.pdbx_strand_id
1 'polypeptide(L)'
;MEQILPFAITNEMAVAIGLLGPYALKRCEPKLERLFSSVQTIALFRGLTAWKRERKYKRLKAIRRNRNIYPIVQDEIAKCHTHFIMFSISILFYVYLMMDSPIKELFNINVWFTVCLAFPIYYFEIRWLLASTKKNELLGSMRRKRVRHGI
;
A
#
# COMPACT_ATOMS: atom_id res chain seq x y z
N MET A 1 16.45 18.56 19.79
CA MET A 1 16.26 17.16 19.38
C MET A 1 14.85 16.76 19.76
N GLU A 2 13.96 16.68 18.78
CA GLU A 2 12.53 16.43 19.02
C GLU A 2 12.29 14.95 19.40
N GLN A 3 11.52 14.74 20.45
CA GLN A 3 11.17 13.42 21.00
C GLN A 3 10.15 12.72 20.10
N ILE A 4 10.57 11.65 19.43
CA ILE A 4 9.74 10.84 18.51
C ILE A 4 8.97 9.71 19.27
N LEU A 5 9.14 9.58 20.58
CA LEU A 5 8.49 8.57 21.41
C LEU A 5 7.86 9.19 22.67
N PRO A 6 6.72 8.66 23.17
CA PRO A 6 5.96 9.24 24.29
C PRO A 6 6.65 9.07 25.67
N PHE A 7 7.94 8.74 25.70
CA PHE A 7 8.73 8.59 26.92
C PHE A 7 10.16 9.12 26.71
N ALA A 8 10.69 9.85 27.68
CA ALA A 8 12.05 10.38 27.65
C ALA A 8 13.06 9.23 27.89
N ILE A 9 13.74 8.79 26.85
CA ILE A 9 14.84 7.83 26.97
C ILE A 9 16.05 8.59 27.52
N THR A 10 16.46 8.29 28.75
CA THR A 10 17.72 8.81 29.30
C THR A 10 18.90 8.20 28.53
N ASN A 11 20.01 8.93 28.40
CA ASN A 11 21.19 8.46 27.64
C ASN A 11 21.67 7.06 28.11
N GLU A 12 21.55 6.78 29.41
CA GLU A 12 21.86 5.48 30.00
C GLU A 12 20.95 4.35 29.47
N MET A 13 19.65 4.62 29.28
CA MET A 13 18.71 3.65 28.70
C MET A 13 18.97 3.43 27.21
N ALA A 14 19.35 4.46 26.47
CA ALA A 14 19.71 4.32 25.04
C ALA A 14 20.95 3.44 24.86
N VAL A 15 21.96 3.62 25.73
CA VAL A 15 23.19 2.80 25.73
C VAL A 15 22.88 1.36 26.15
N ALA A 16 22.03 1.16 27.17
CA ALA A 16 21.60 -0.17 27.57
C ALA A 16 20.83 -0.91 26.46
N ILE A 17 19.93 -0.23 25.74
CA ILE A 17 19.20 -0.79 24.60
C ILE A 17 20.16 -1.07 23.43
N GLY A 18 21.15 -0.20 23.18
CA GLY A 18 22.15 -0.40 22.13
C GLY A 18 23.09 -1.59 22.39
N LEU A 19 23.48 -1.82 23.65
CA LEU A 19 24.36 -2.93 24.04
C LEU A 19 23.63 -4.25 24.23
N LEU A 20 22.46 -4.24 24.89
CA LEU A 20 21.69 -5.45 25.20
C LEU A 20 20.69 -5.82 24.11
N GLY A 21 20.23 -4.84 23.31
CA GLY A 21 19.29 -5.05 22.22
C GLY A 21 19.77 -6.08 21.19
N PRO A 22 21.00 -5.99 20.65
CA PRO A 22 21.51 -6.95 19.66
C PRO A 22 21.65 -8.36 20.23
N TYR A 23 22.07 -8.47 21.50
CA TYR A 23 22.23 -9.76 22.17
C TYR A 23 20.88 -10.41 22.53
N ALA A 24 19.92 -9.61 22.99
CA ALA A 24 18.55 -10.05 23.21
C ALA A 24 17.87 -10.46 21.89
N LEU A 25 18.05 -9.68 20.81
CA LEU A 25 17.54 -10.03 19.47
C LEU A 25 18.09 -11.39 19.02
N LYS A 26 19.42 -11.57 19.04
CA LYS A 26 20.10 -12.78 18.60
C LYS A 26 19.71 -14.02 19.41
N ARG A 27 19.35 -13.85 20.69
CA ARG A 27 18.90 -14.94 21.57
C ARG A 27 17.40 -15.23 21.45
N CYS A 28 16.61 -14.26 21.00
CA CYS A 28 15.18 -14.41 20.73
C CYS A 28 14.89 -14.95 19.32
N GLU A 29 15.77 -14.75 18.34
CA GLU A 29 15.65 -15.29 16.97
C GLU A 29 15.29 -16.79 16.91
N PRO A 30 16.05 -17.72 17.55
CA PRO A 30 15.77 -19.15 17.44
C PRO A 30 14.48 -19.57 18.16
N LYS A 31 13.97 -18.77 19.10
CA LYS A 31 12.68 -19.00 19.76
C LYS A 31 11.52 -18.45 18.93
N LEU A 32 11.70 -17.29 18.30
CA LEU A 32 10.73 -16.70 17.38
C LEU A 32 10.48 -17.61 16.18
N GLU A 33 11.53 -18.18 15.57
CA GLU A 33 11.36 -19.09 14.43
C GLU A 33 10.56 -20.36 14.78
N ARG A 34 10.79 -20.92 15.97
CA ARG A 34 10.03 -22.09 16.47
C ARG A 34 8.57 -21.74 16.80
N LEU A 35 8.32 -20.54 17.31
CA LEU A 35 6.97 -20.04 17.52
C LEU A 35 6.26 -19.78 16.19
N PHE A 36 6.92 -19.17 15.21
CA PHE A 36 6.35 -18.94 13.87
C PHE A 36 6.03 -20.25 13.14
N SER A 37 6.91 -21.28 13.22
CA SER A 37 6.64 -22.58 12.60
C SER A 37 5.52 -23.35 13.31
N SER A 38 5.38 -23.19 14.64
CA SER A 38 4.26 -23.75 15.41
C SER A 38 2.95 -22.97 15.18
N VAL A 39 3.02 -21.67 14.91
CA VAL A 39 1.86 -20.84 14.60
C VAL A 39 1.34 -21.12 13.18
N GLN A 40 2.21 -21.55 12.26
CA GLN A 40 1.84 -21.95 10.90
C GLN A 40 0.93 -23.19 10.84
N THR A 41 0.88 -24.00 11.90
CA THR A 41 -0.02 -25.18 12.00
C THR A 41 -1.40 -24.83 12.56
N ILE A 42 -1.61 -23.61 13.06
CA ILE A 42 -2.91 -23.15 13.57
C ILE A 42 -3.89 -23.05 12.39
N ALA A 43 -5.07 -23.65 12.54
CA ALA A 43 -6.12 -23.73 11.52
C ALA A 43 -6.50 -22.37 10.91
N LEU A 44 -6.30 -21.27 11.63
CA LEU A 44 -6.49 -19.90 11.15
C LEU A 44 -5.55 -19.53 10.00
N PHE A 45 -4.28 -19.95 10.02
CA PHE A 45 -3.35 -19.70 8.89
C PHE A 45 -3.66 -20.59 7.69
N ARG A 46 -4.18 -21.81 7.91
CA ARG A 46 -4.74 -22.64 6.82
C ARG A 46 -5.99 -22.00 6.21
N GLY A 47 -6.87 -21.42 7.03
CA GLY A 47 -8.03 -20.63 6.59
C GLY A 47 -7.61 -19.38 5.82
N LEU A 48 -6.61 -18.63 6.30
CA LEU A 48 -6.11 -17.42 5.66
C LEU A 48 -5.43 -17.72 4.31
N THR A 49 -4.66 -18.81 4.24
CA THR A 49 -4.04 -19.26 2.99
C THR A 49 -5.05 -19.78 1.98
N ALA A 50 -6.09 -20.51 2.44
CA ALA A 50 -7.21 -20.92 1.61
C ALA A 50 -8.00 -19.71 1.08
N TRP A 51 -8.31 -18.74 1.94
CA TRP A 51 -8.97 -17.49 1.55
C TRP A 51 -8.15 -16.68 0.54
N LYS A 52 -6.83 -16.56 0.76
CA LYS A 52 -5.91 -15.91 -0.19
C LYS A 52 -5.88 -16.65 -1.53
N ARG A 53 -5.90 -17.98 -1.52
CA ARG A 53 -5.94 -18.81 -2.72
C ARG A 53 -7.25 -18.62 -3.48
N GLU A 54 -8.38 -18.57 -2.79
CA GLU A 54 -9.68 -18.35 -3.41
C GLU A 54 -9.82 -16.94 -3.99
N ARG A 55 -9.34 -15.91 -3.28
CA ARG A 55 -9.30 -14.54 -3.80
C ARG A 55 -8.44 -14.45 -5.06
N LYS A 56 -7.28 -15.13 -5.07
CA LYS A 56 -6.41 -15.23 -6.26
C LYS A 56 -7.12 -15.96 -7.41
N TYR A 57 -7.83 -17.05 -7.13
CA TYR A 57 -8.58 -17.78 -8.15
C TYR A 57 -9.70 -16.94 -8.77
N LYS A 58 -10.53 -16.28 -7.95
CA LYS A 58 -11.59 -15.37 -8.40
C LYS A 58 -11.02 -14.24 -9.27
N ARG A 59 -9.89 -13.65 -8.85
CA ARG A 59 -9.16 -12.63 -9.62
C ARG A 59 -8.70 -13.15 -10.98
N LEU A 60 -8.05 -14.30 -11.03
CA LEU A 60 -7.57 -14.91 -12.29
C LEU A 60 -8.72 -15.31 -13.22
N LYS A 61 -9.84 -15.81 -12.66
CA LYS A 61 -11.05 -16.15 -13.42
C LYS A 61 -11.66 -14.90 -14.07
N ALA A 62 -11.75 -13.79 -13.33
CA ALA A 62 -12.22 -12.51 -13.86
C ALA A 62 -11.31 -11.98 -14.97
N ILE A 63 -9.98 -12.00 -14.77
CA ILE A 63 -9.01 -11.59 -15.80
C ILE A 63 -9.16 -12.44 -17.07
N ARG A 64 -9.29 -13.77 -16.93
CA ARG A 64 -9.46 -14.69 -18.07
C ARG A 64 -10.74 -14.39 -18.87
N ARG A 65 -11.84 -14.03 -18.19
CA ARG A 65 -13.11 -13.64 -18.82
C ARG A 65 -13.00 -12.30 -19.54
N ASN A 66 -12.43 -11.29 -18.89
CA ASN A 66 -12.38 -9.92 -19.40
C ASN A 66 -11.34 -9.74 -20.53
N ARG A 67 -10.32 -10.60 -20.59
CA ARG A 67 -9.22 -10.53 -21.58
C ARG A 67 -9.66 -10.53 -23.04
N ASN A 68 -10.77 -11.18 -23.37
CA ASN A 68 -11.24 -11.28 -24.76
C ASN A 68 -12.11 -10.09 -25.18
N ILE A 69 -12.53 -9.23 -24.25
CA ILE A 69 -13.48 -8.14 -24.52
C ILE A 69 -12.70 -6.83 -24.55
N TYR A 70 -12.33 -6.40 -25.74
CA TYR A 70 -11.53 -5.18 -25.95
C TYR A 70 -12.16 -3.90 -25.36
N PRO A 71 -13.49 -3.67 -25.42
CA PRO A 71 -14.11 -2.50 -24.78
C PRO A 71 -13.89 -2.43 -23.26
N ILE A 72 -13.90 -3.57 -22.57
CA ILE A 72 -13.70 -3.64 -21.11
C ILE A 72 -12.26 -3.27 -20.74
N VAL A 73 -11.30 -3.69 -21.58
CA VAL A 73 -9.89 -3.32 -21.42
C VAL A 73 -9.73 -1.81 -21.55
N GLN A 74 -10.33 -1.20 -22.58
CA GLN A 74 -10.24 0.23 -22.80
C GLN A 74 -10.91 1.04 -21.69
N ASP A 75 -12.05 0.59 -21.18
CA ASP A 75 -12.72 1.22 -20.03
C ASP A 75 -11.87 1.15 -18.75
N GLU A 76 -11.19 0.01 -18.47
CA GLU A 76 -10.26 -0.08 -17.35
C GLU A 76 -9.04 0.85 -17.52
N ILE A 77 -8.54 1.02 -18.75
CA ILE A 77 -7.48 1.98 -19.06
C ILE A 77 -7.96 3.41 -18.85
N ALA A 78 -9.13 3.76 -19.38
CA ALA A 78 -9.73 5.09 -19.23
C ALA A 78 -9.95 5.42 -17.75
N LYS A 79 -10.50 4.48 -16.96
CA LYS A 79 -10.63 4.61 -15.51
C LYS A 79 -9.29 4.84 -14.82
N CYS A 80 -8.23 4.16 -15.22
CA CYS A 80 -6.90 4.39 -14.65
C CYS A 80 -6.41 5.83 -14.94
N HIS A 81 -6.62 6.34 -16.15
CA HIS A 81 -6.23 7.69 -16.52
C HIS A 81 -7.08 8.76 -15.83
N THR A 82 -8.39 8.56 -15.67
CA THR A 82 -9.25 9.52 -14.94
C THR A 82 -8.87 9.61 -13.47
N HIS A 83 -8.56 8.48 -12.81
CA HIS A 83 -8.08 8.51 -11.42
C HIS A 83 -6.72 9.21 -11.29
N PHE A 84 -5.83 9.04 -12.28
CA PHE A 84 -4.56 9.76 -12.33
C PHE A 84 -4.77 11.27 -12.45
N ILE A 85 -5.64 11.71 -13.36
CA ILE A 85 -5.95 13.13 -13.56
C ILE A 85 -6.57 13.73 -12.29
N MET A 86 -7.52 13.03 -11.66
CA MET A 86 -8.11 13.46 -10.39
C MET A 86 -7.06 13.60 -9.28
N PHE A 87 -6.11 12.67 -9.20
CA PHE A 87 -4.99 12.74 -8.27
C PHE A 87 -4.11 13.96 -8.56
N SER A 88 -3.71 14.18 -9.81
CA SER A 88 -2.91 15.34 -10.21
C SER A 88 -3.61 16.67 -9.92
N ILE A 89 -4.91 16.79 -10.23
CA ILE A 89 -5.71 17.98 -9.92
C ILE A 89 -5.78 18.19 -8.40
N SER A 90 -5.97 17.13 -7.62
CA SER A 90 -6.00 17.24 -6.16
C SER A 90 -4.67 17.79 -5.61
N ILE A 91 -3.53 17.32 -6.12
CA ILE A 91 -2.21 17.84 -5.73
C ILE A 91 -2.08 19.32 -6.10
N LEU A 92 -2.40 19.67 -7.36
CA LEU A 92 -2.31 21.05 -7.84
C LEU A 92 -3.20 21.99 -7.01
N PHE A 93 -4.41 21.54 -6.65
CA PHE A 93 -5.30 22.27 -5.77
C PHE A 93 -4.67 22.55 -4.41
N TYR A 94 -4.07 21.55 -3.76
CA TYR A 94 -3.40 21.74 -2.47
C TYR A 94 -2.13 22.60 -2.56
N VAL A 95 -1.36 22.49 -3.65
CA VAL A 95 -0.20 23.35 -3.89
C VAL A 95 -0.64 24.80 -4.09
N TYR A 96 -1.70 25.04 -4.86
CA TYR A 96 -2.27 26.38 -5.02
C TYR A 96 -2.75 26.97 -3.70
N LEU A 97 -3.41 26.14 -2.88
CA LEU A 97 -3.90 26.52 -1.56
C LEU A 97 -2.76 26.89 -0.59
N MET A 98 -1.56 26.34 -0.79
CA MET A 98 -0.36 26.70 -0.03
C MET A 98 0.31 27.99 -0.50
N MET A 99 0.20 28.37 -1.79
CA MET A 99 0.93 29.53 -2.33
C MET A 99 0.29 30.87 -1.98
N ASP A 100 -1.05 30.99 -2.06
CA ASP A 100 -1.71 32.33 -2.05
C ASP A 100 -2.84 32.48 -1.03
N SER A 101 -3.09 31.48 -0.17
CA SER A 101 -4.25 31.48 0.74
C SER A 101 -3.88 31.77 2.21
N PRO A 102 -4.70 32.54 2.96
CA PRO A 102 -4.59 32.64 4.43
C PRO A 102 -4.73 31.29 5.14
N ILE A 103 -5.21 30.26 4.43
CA ILE A 103 -5.34 28.89 4.93
C ILE A 103 -3.97 28.27 5.25
N LYS A 104 -2.85 28.82 4.76
CA LYS A 104 -1.49 28.41 5.19
C LYS A 104 -1.29 28.46 6.71
N GLU A 105 -1.96 29.38 7.38
CA GLU A 105 -1.90 29.50 8.85
C GLU A 105 -2.65 28.36 9.53
N LEU A 106 -3.77 27.88 8.95
CA LEU A 106 -4.50 26.72 9.44
C LEU A 106 -3.69 25.42 9.36
N PHE A 107 -2.80 25.28 8.37
CA PHE A 107 -1.88 24.15 8.29
C PHE A 107 -0.74 24.22 9.32
N ASN A 108 -0.38 25.42 9.78
CA ASN A 108 0.66 25.63 10.80
C ASN A 108 0.16 25.50 12.24
N ILE A 109 -1.15 25.65 12.47
CA ILE A 109 -1.74 25.56 13.82
C ILE A 109 -1.66 24.14 14.40
N ASN A 110 -1.91 23.11 13.59
CA ASN A 110 -1.89 21.73 14.07
C ASN A 110 -1.56 20.71 12.96
N VAL A 111 -0.51 19.92 13.18
CA VAL A 111 -0.05 18.86 12.28
C VAL A 111 -1.14 17.84 11.99
N TRP A 112 -1.97 17.48 12.98
CA TRP A 112 -3.06 16.52 12.78
C TRP A 112 -4.14 17.06 11.84
N PHE A 113 -4.39 18.37 11.86
CA PHE A 113 -5.36 19.00 10.96
C PHE A 113 -4.85 18.99 9.52
N THR A 114 -3.55 19.22 9.33
CA THR A 114 -2.87 19.07 8.04
C THR A 114 -2.96 17.65 7.48
N VAL A 115 -2.77 16.63 8.32
CA VAL A 115 -2.92 15.23 7.92
C VAL A 115 -4.36 14.91 7.51
N CYS A 116 -5.35 15.40 8.26
CA CYS A 116 -6.76 15.23 7.91
C CYS A 116 -7.13 15.95 6.60
N LEU A 117 -6.61 17.16 6.38
CA LEU A 117 -6.79 17.88 5.12
C LEU A 117 -6.10 17.17 3.96
N ALA A 118 -4.93 16.57 4.15
CA ALA A 118 -4.24 15.81 3.12
C ALA A 118 -4.90 14.44 2.80
N PHE A 119 -5.86 13.98 3.61
CA PHE A 119 -6.52 12.67 3.45
C PHE A 119 -7.09 12.40 2.04
N PRO A 120 -7.73 13.36 1.35
CA PRO A 120 -8.24 13.14 0.00
C PRO A 120 -7.13 12.80 -1.01
N ILE A 121 -5.92 13.35 -0.85
CA ILE A 121 -4.77 13.05 -1.73
C ILE A 121 -4.42 11.57 -1.61
N TYR A 122 -4.26 11.07 -0.37
CA TYR A 122 -3.96 9.66 -0.10
C TYR A 122 -5.07 8.73 -0.59
N TYR A 123 -6.34 9.14 -0.48
CA TYR A 123 -7.46 8.37 -1.01
C TYR A 123 -7.38 8.21 -2.53
N PHE A 124 -7.10 9.29 -3.26
CA PHE A 124 -6.93 9.24 -4.71
C PHE A 124 -5.68 8.45 -5.12
N GLU A 125 -4.58 8.58 -4.38
CA GLU A 125 -3.36 7.79 -4.60
C GLU A 125 -3.64 6.29 -4.51
N ILE A 126 -4.27 5.83 -3.43
CA ILE A 126 -4.58 4.40 -3.24
C ILE A 126 -5.51 3.89 -4.34
N ARG A 127 -6.55 4.67 -4.69
CA ARG A 127 -7.47 4.29 -5.78
C ARG A 127 -6.77 4.20 -7.12
N TRP A 128 -5.88 5.16 -7.43
CA TRP A 128 -5.09 5.13 -8.64
C TRP A 128 -4.15 3.92 -8.67
N LEU A 129 -3.48 3.61 -7.56
CA LEU A 129 -2.57 2.47 -7.47
C LEU A 129 -3.29 1.12 -7.70
N LEU A 130 -4.48 0.97 -7.13
CA LEU A 130 -5.34 -0.19 -7.34
C LEU A 130 -5.79 -0.32 -8.80
N ALA A 131 -6.21 0.78 -9.43
CA ALA A 131 -6.61 0.80 -10.82
C ALA A 131 -5.43 0.48 -11.77
N SER A 132 -4.25 1.05 -11.49
CA SER A 132 -3.01 0.80 -12.24
C SER A 132 -2.57 -0.65 -12.17
N THR A 133 -2.62 -1.26 -10.98
CA THR A 133 -2.31 -2.67 -10.79
C THR A 133 -3.25 -3.56 -11.61
N LYS A 134 -4.54 -3.24 -11.64
CA LYS A 134 -5.54 -3.99 -12.40
C LYS A 134 -5.31 -3.90 -13.92
N LYS A 135 -5.07 -2.68 -14.43
CA LYS A 135 -4.71 -2.43 -15.83
C LYS A 135 -3.48 -3.23 -16.25
N ASN A 136 -2.41 -3.19 -15.46
CA ASN A 136 -1.14 -3.84 -15.78
C ASN A 136 -1.27 -5.37 -15.81
N GLU A 137 -2.03 -5.96 -14.88
CA GLU A 137 -2.31 -7.40 -14.91
C GLU A 137 -3.15 -7.82 -16.13
N LEU A 138 -4.15 -7.01 -16.50
CA LEU A 138 -4.99 -7.27 -17.66
C LEU A 138 -4.17 -7.23 -18.97
N LEU A 139 -3.37 -6.17 -19.14
CA LEU A 139 -2.44 -6.01 -20.27
C LEU A 139 -1.39 -7.13 -20.32
N GLY A 140 -0.81 -7.49 -19.17
CA GLY A 140 0.12 -8.61 -19.07
C GLY A 140 -0.50 -9.94 -19.49
N SER A 141 -1.76 -10.19 -19.11
CA SER A 141 -2.49 -11.41 -19.49
C SER A 141 -2.81 -11.49 -20.99
N MET A 142 -3.11 -10.34 -21.62
CA MET A 142 -3.30 -10.23 -23.08
C MET A 142 -1.99 -10.43 -23.83
N ARG A 143 -0.90 -9.78 -23.37
CA ARG A 143 0.43 -9.92 -23.98
C ARG A 143 0.90 -11.38 -23.97
N ARG A 144 0.74 -12.08 -22.84
CA ARG A 144 1.05 -13.53 -22.75
C ARG A 144 0.19 -14.39 -23.70
N LYS A 145 -1.07 -14.02 -23.98
CA LYS A 145 -1.91 -14.72 -24.95
C LYS A 145 -1.36 -14.56 -26.37
N ARG A 146 -1.05 -13.31 -26.75
CA ARG A 146 -0.52 -12.96 -28.09
C ARG A 146 0.77 -13.73 -28.38
N VAL A 147 1.71 -13.78 -27.43
CA VAL A 147 2.96 -14.55 -27.58
C VAL A 147 2.70 -16.05 -27.76
N ARG A 148 1.66 -16.60 -27.13
CA ARG A 148 1.35 -18.05 -27.20
C ARG A 148 0.55 -18.47 -28.44
N HIS A 149 -0.06 -17.54 -29.17
CA HIS A 149 -0.81 -17.80 -30.41
C HIS A 149 -0.08 -17.25 -31.65
N GLY A 150 1.03 -16.53 -31.46
CA GLY A 150 1.89 -16.02 -32.52
C GLY A 150 3.14 -16.87 -32.76
N ILE A 151 3.11 -18.13 -32.32
CA ILE A 151 3.99 -19.23 -32.74
C ILE A 151 3.08 -20.28 -33.37
#